data_AF-A0A2V2ZJW8-F1
#
_entry.id   AF-A0A2V2ZJW8-F1
#
_cell.length_a   1.000
_cell.length_b   1.000
_cell.length_c   1.000
_cell.angle_alpha   90.00
_cell.angle_beta   90.00
_cell.angle_gamma   90.00
#
_symmetry.space_group_name_H-M   'P 1'
#
loop_
_entity.id
_entity.type
_entity.pdbx_description
1 polymer ?
#
loop_
_entity_poly.entity_id
_entity_poly.type
_entity_poly.pdbx_seq_one_letter_code
_entity_poly.pdbx_strand_id
1 'polypeptide(L)'
;MDDLFNTFMRAKELEGLRERTLKDHRTNFKYFTGFLTKKYQQMEYAEEISTDTIRDYVYYVSREKKLWDDHIQASVRYKTDKKGLSPTTVNIRLRTL
;
A
#
# COMPACT_ATOMS: atom_id res chain seq x y z
N MET A 1 9.93 -4.41 -10.18
CA MET A 1 9.27 -3.27 -9.50
C MET A 1 10.08 -2.73 -8.31
N ASP A 2 10.61 -3.59 -7.43
CA ASP A 2 11.32 -3.15 -6.21
C ASP A 2 12.55 -2.27 -6.47
N ASP A 3 13.31 -2.51 -7.53
CA ASP A 3 14.50 -1.71 -7.87
C ASP A 3 14.15 -0.26 -8.23
N LEU A 4 13.05 -0.06 -8.97
CA LEU A 4 12.53 1.27 -9.29
C LEU A 4 12.09 2.00 -8.02
N PHE A 5 11.42 1.28 -7.11
CA PHE A 5 11.01 1.85 -5.83
C PHE A 5 12.21 2.20 -4.94
N ASN A 6 13.26 1.37 -4.91
CA ASN A 6 14.50 1.67 -4.18
C ASN A 6 15.21 2.91 -4.75
N THR A 7 15.20 3.08 -6.06
CA THR A 7 15.74 4.28 -6.72
C THR A 7 14.96 5.53 -6.32
N PHE A 8 13.62 5.46 -6.32
CA PHE A 8 12.75 6.51 -5.80
C PHE A 8 13.05 6.82 -4.33
N MET A 9 13.15 5.80 -3.47
CA MET A 9 13.43 5.97 -2.04
C MET A 9 14.78 6.65 -1.78
N ARG A 10 15.80 6.33 -2.57
CA ARG A 10 17.11 6.99 -2.47
C ARG A 10 17.03 8.49 -2.80
N ALA A 11 16.23 8.87 -3.80
CA ALA A 11 15.97 10.28 -4.09
C ALA A 11 15.27 10.97 -2.91
N LYS A 12 14.29 10.31 -2.30
CA LYS A 12 13.56 10.80 -1.12
C LYS A 12 14.44 10.95 0.13
N GLU A 13 15.41 10.07 0.31
CA GLU A 13 16.44 10.20 1.34
C GLU A 13 17.32 11.44 1.09
N LEU A 14 17.75 11.68 -0.15
CA LEU A 14 18.56 12.85 -0.53
C LEU A 14 17.79 14.17 -0.43
N GLU A 15 16.46 14.17 -0.63
CA GLU A 15 15.58 15.31 -0.38
C GLU A 15 15.50 15.68 1.13
N GLY A 16 16.04 14.86 2.03
CA GLY A 16 16.07 15.14 3.47
C GLY A 16 14.75 14.83 4.18
N LEU A 17 13.94 13.91 3.64
CA LEU A 17 12.73 13.48 4.31
C LEU A 17 13.03 12.80 5.65
N ARG A 18 12.12 12.99 6.61
CA ARG A 18 12.23 12.36 7.93
C ARG A 18 12.16 10.84 7.80
N GLU A 19 12.93 10.14 8.63
CA GLU A 19 12.97 8.67 8.68
C GLU A 19 11.57 8.04 8.77
N ARG A 20 10.70 8.64 9.59
CA ARG A 20 9.30 8.19 9.70
C ARG A 20 8.57 8.25 8.36
N THR A 21 8.74 9.32 7.59
CA THR A 21 8.09 9.47 6.28
C THR A 21 8.63 8.45 5.28
N LEU A 22 9.94 8.20 5.29
CA LEU A 22 10.56 7.17 4.46
C LEU A 22 10.02 5.77 4.79
N LYS A 23 9.88 5.47 6.08
CA LYS A 23 9.25 4.22 6.55
C LYS A 23 7.80 4.11 6.10
N ASP A 24 7.04 5.21 6.13
CA ASP A 24 5.64 5.23 5.68
C ASP A 24 5.55 4.94 4.17
N HIS A 25 6.43 5.51 3.34
CA HIS A 25 6.52 5.15 1.91
C HIS A 25 6.74 3.65 1.71
N ARG A 26 7.76 3.07 2.36
CA ARG A 26 8.06 1.62 2.24
C ARG A 26 6.88 0.76 2.68
N THR A 27 6.21 1.16 3.76
CA THR A 27 5.04 0.46 4.30
C THR A 27 3.87 0.50 3.33
N ASN A 28 3.55 1.66 2.78
CA ASN A 28 2.44 1.83 1.85
C ASN A 28 2.71 1.15 0.50
N PHE A 29 3.94 1.22 0.00
CA PHE A 29 4.36 0.47 -1.18
C PHE A 29 4.17 -1.04 -0.98
N LYS A 30 4.59 -1.59 0.17
CA LYS A 30 4.37 -3.01 0.50
C LYS A 30 2.89 -3.39 0.51
N TYR A 31 2.00 -2.52 0.98
CA TYR A 31 0.57 -2.79 0.94
C TYR A 31 0.01 -2.79 -0.49
N PHE A 32 0.52 -1.92 -1.34
CA PHE A 32 0.13 -1.85 -2.74
C PHE A 32 0.65 -3.06 -3.52
N THR A 33 1.94 -3.37 -3.46
CA THR A 33 2.51 -4.54 -4.14
C THR A 33 1.92 -5.84 -3.62
N GLY A 34 1.68 -5.96 -2.31
CA GLY A 34 0.99 -7.11 -1.74
C GLY A 34 -0.46 -7.27 -2.22
N PHE A 35 -1.14 -6.18 -2.60
CA PHE A 35 -2.43 -6.26 -3.29
C PHE A 35 -2.25 -6.71 -4.75
N LEU A 36 -1.28 -6.14 -5.47
CA LEU A 36 -1.01 -6.52 -6.86
C LEU A 36 -0.67 -8.00 -6.99
N THR A 37 0.24 -8.53 -6.16
CA THR A 37 0.60 -9.96 -6.17
C THR A 37 -0.60 -10.87 -5.93
N LYS A 38 -1.58 -10.44 -5.12
CA LYS A 38 -2.78 -11.23 -4.85
C LYS A 38 -3.79 -11.21 -6.01
N LYS A 39 -3.97 -10.04 -6.65
CA LYS A 39 -5.01 -9.83 -7.67
C LYS A 39 -4.52 -10.05 -9.10
N TYR A 40 -3.28 -9.67 -9.40
CA TYR A 40 -2.64 -9.73 -10.72
C TYR A 40 -1.35 -10.56 -10.62
N GLN A 41 -1.50 -11.89 -10.51
CA GLN A 41 -0.39 -12.81 -10.26
C GLN A 41 0.72 -12.80 -11.33
N GLN A 42 0.43 -12.27 -12.52
CA GLN A 42 1.38 -12.18 -13.64
C GLN A 42 2.00 -10.78 -13.81
N MET A 43 1.64 -9.80 -12.97
CA MET A 43 2.18 -8.45 -13.05
C MET A 43 3.57 -8.40 -12.40
N GLU A 44 4.59 -8.09 -13.20
CA GLU A 44 5.99 -8.09 -12.79
C GLU A 44 6.64 -6.70 -12.95
N TYR A 45 6.16 -5.95 -13.95
CA TYR A 45 6.72 -4.67 -14.38
C TYR A 45 5.86 -3.49 -13.90
N ALA A 46 6.51 -2.35 -13.64
CA ALA A 46 5.80 -1.16 -13.16
C ALA A 46 4.93 -0.53 -14.26
N GLU A 47 5.34 -0.73 -15.52
CA GLU A 47 4.72 -0.26 -16.74
C GLU A 47 3.35 -0.91 -17.00
N GLU A 48 3.09 -2.07 -16.39
CA GLU A 48 1.80 -2.75 -16.45
C GLU A 48 0.75 -2.11 -15.53
N ILE A 49 1.18 -1.25 -14.60
CA ILE A 49 0.27 -0.55 -13.70
C ILE A 49 -0.51 0.49 -14.50
N SER A 50 -1.80 0.24 -14.63
CA SER A 50 -2.73 1.16 -15.28
C SER A 50 -3.53 1.97 -14.26
N THR A 51 -4.28 2.97 -14.74
CA THR A 51 -5.24 3.69 -13.89
C THR A 51 -6.30 2.76 -13.30
N ASP A 52 -6.68 1.70 -14.00
CA ASP A 52 -7.65 0.73 -13.50
C ASP A 52 -7.08 -0.12 -12.37
N THR A 53 -5.80 -0.48 -12.46
CA THR A 53 -5.06 -1.13 -11.37
C THR A 53 -5.09 -0.28 -10.09
N ILE A 54 -4.93 1.05 -10.22
CA ILE A 54 -5.01 1.98 -9.10
C ILE A 54 -6.43 2.10 -8.57
N ARG A 55 -7.46 2.22 -9.44
CA ARG A 55 -8.87 2.25 -9.02
C ARG A 55 -9.26 0.99 -8.26
N ASP A 56 -8.80 -0.15 -8.74
CA ASP A 56 -9.00 -1.45 -8.11
C ASP A 56 -8.36 -1.52 -6.73
N TYR A 57 -7.15 -0.98 -6.58
CA TYR A 57 -6.51 -0.84 -5.27
C TYR A 57 -7.34 0.05 -4.33
N VAL A 58 -7.79 1.22 -4.81
CA VAL A 58 -8.64 2.14 -4.03
C VAL A 58 -9.94 1.47 -3.60
N TYR A 59 -10.61 0.76 -4.51
CA TYR A 59 -11.83 0.02 -4.23
C TYR A 59 -11.58 -1.05 -3.16
N TYR A 60 -10.53 -1.86 -3.33
CA TYR A 60 -10.15 -2.88 -2.34
C TYR A 60 -9.91 -2.28 -0.96
N VAL A 61 -9.07 -1.24 -0.83
CA VAL A 61 -8.76 -0.67 0.49
C VAL A 61 -9.94 0.07 1.12
N SER A 62 -10.85 0.62 0.33
CA SER A 62 -12.01 1.38 0.84
C SER A 62 -13.23 0.52 1.15
N ARG A 63 -13.39 -0.64 0.49
CA ARG A 63 -14.61 -1.47 0.59
C ARG A 63 -14.38 -2.90 1.07
N GLU A 64 -13.26 -3.51 0.69
CA GLU A 64 -13.10 -4.97 0.80
C GLU A 64 -12.10 -5.39 1.87
N LYS A 65 -11.02 -4.62 2.03
CA LYS A 65 -9.95 -4.91 2.98
C LYS A 65 -10.50 -5.01 4.39
N LYS A 66 -10.33 -6.17 5.01
CA LYS A 66 -10.73 -6.41 6.38
C LYS A 66 -9.80 -5.66 7.33
N LEU A 67 -10.37 -4.99 8.32
CA LEU A 67 -9.57 -4.22 9.27
C LEU A 67 -8.64 -5.15 10.05
N TRP A 68 -7.38 -4.76 10.19
CA TRP A 68 -6.34 -5.50 10.92
C TRP A 68 -5.93 -6.85 10.31
N ASP A 69 -6.34 -7.18 9.09
CA ASP A 69 -5.96 -8.44 8.43
C ASP A 69 -4.45 -8.62 8.27
N ASP A 70 -3.70 -7.52 8.22
CA ASP A 70 -2.25 -7.40 8.14
C ASP A 70 -1.57 -7.25 9.51
N HIS A 71 -2.33 -7.26 10.61
CA HIS A 71 -1.84 -7.08 11.98
C HIS A 71 -2.36 -8.19 12.91
N ILE A 72 -1.63 -9.31 12.99
CA ILE A 72 -2.03 -10.53 13.74
C ILE A 72 -2.49 -10.23 15.17
N GLN A 73 -1.74 -9.43 15.93
CA GLN A 73 -2.12 -9.13 17.32
C GLN A 73 -3.40 -8.29 17.40
N ALA A 74 -3.58 -7.35 16.48
CA ALA A 74 -4.76 -6.49 16.44
C ALA A 74 -6.00 -7.26 15.95
N SER A 75 -5.86 -8.16 14.98
CA SER A 75 -6.98 -9.00 14.52
C SER A 75 -7.49 -9.92 15.62
N VAL A 76 -6.59 -10.51 16.41
CA VAL A 76 -6.95 -11.34 17.58
C VAL A 76 -7.59 -10.51 18.70
N ARG A 77 -7.10 -9.30 18.95
CA ARG A 77 -7.59 -8.44 20.03
C ARG A 77 -8.97 -7.85 19.72
N TYR A 78 -9.16 -7.30 18.53
CA TYR A 78 -10.37 -6.55 18.18
C TYR A 78 -11.46 -7.41 17.53
N LYS A 79 -11.11 -8.58 16.97
CA LYS A 79 -12.05 -9.56 16.38
C LYS A 79 -13.18 -8.92 15.58
N THR A 80 -12.84 -8.07 14.63
CA THR A 80 -13.82 -7.34 13.83
C THR A 80 -13.87 -7.88 12.41
N ASP A 81 -15.08 -7.97 11.85
CA ASP A 81 -15.33 -8.24 10.44
C ASP A 81 -15.55 -6.96 9.63
N LYS A 82 -15.31 -5.79 10.23
CA LYS A 82 -15.42 -4.51 9.54
C LYS A 82 -14.46 -4.46 8.35
N LYS A 83 -15.00 -4.08 7.20
CA LYS A 83 -14.25 -3.87 5.96
C LYS A 83 -14.14 -2.39 5.64
N GLY A 84 -13.11 -2.05 4.89
CA GLY A 84 -12.83 -0.69 4.43
C GLY A 84 -12.04 0.12 5.44
N LEU A 85 -11.00 0.78 4.95
CA LEU A 85 -10.23 1.75 5.71
C LEU A 85 -10.92 3.12 5.72
N SER A 86 -10.56 3.97 6.68
CA SER A 86 -11.06 5.34 6.70
C SER A 86 -10.57 6.12 5.47
N PRO A 87 -11.34 7.12 4.97
CA PRO A 87 -10.91 7.95 3.85
C PRO A 87 -9.54 8.59 4.07
N THR A 88 -9.24 9.01 5.30
CA THR A 88 -7.93 9.56 5.67
C THR A 88 -6.81 8.55 5.45
N THR A 89 -6.99 7.29 5.89
CA THR A 89 -5.99 6.24 5.70
C THR A 89 -5.80 5.90 4.22
N VAL A 90 -6.89 5.85 3.44
CA VAL A 90 -6.81 5.64 1.98
C VAL A 90 -5.97 6.74 1.32
N ASN A 91 -6.23 8.01 1.66
CA ASN A 91 -5.50 9.14 1.12
C ASN A 91 -4.00 9.12 1.51
N ILE A 92 -3.67 8.72 2.74
CA ILE A 92 -2.27 8.58 3.16
C ILE A 92 -1.56 7.53 2.31
N ARG A 93 -2.19 6.37 2.07
CA ARG A 93 -1.62 5.31 1.24
C ARG A 93 -1.39 5.76 -0.19
N LEU A 94 -2.34 6.48 -0.78
CA LEU A 94 -2.24 6.96 -2.16
C LEU A 94 -1.20 8.07 -2.35
N ARG A 95 -1.02 8.97 -1.39
CA ARG A 95 -0.05 10.07 -1.51
C ARG A 95 1.41 9.61 -1.54
N THR A 96 1.68 8.40 -1.06
CA THR A 96 3.03 7.84 -0.95
C THR A 96 3.38 6.86 -2.06
N LEU A 97 2.41 6.54 -2.93
CA LEU A 97 2.56 5.74 -4.14
C LEU A 97 2.80 6.69 -5.32
#